data_AF-A0ABC9WT26-F1
#
_entry.id   AF-A0ABC9WT26-F1
#
_cell.length_a   1.000
_cell.length_b   1.000
_cell.length_c   1.000
_cell.angle_alpha   90.00
_cell.angle_beta   90.00
_cell.angle_gamma   90.00
#
_symmetry.space_group_name_H-M   'P 1'
#
loop_
_entity.id
_entity.type
_entity.pdbx_description
1 polymer ?
#
loop_
_entity_poly.entity_id
_entity_poly.type
_entity_poly.pdbx_seq_one_letter_code
_entity_poly.pdbx_strand_id
1 'polypeptide(L)' 'MYPGNKRKKLWREEKERLLKMTLEERRKEYLREYVPLKNIPTWMEDLSKSESDDIPKADASHLLRTLKLSSFLTTCK' A
#
# COMPACT_ATOMS: atom_id res chain seq x y z
N MET A 1 -8.20 38.41 9.85
CA MET A 1 -7.73 37.06 10.26
C MET A 1 -8.66 36.03 9.64
N TYR A 2 -8.20 35.25 8.65
CA TYR A 2 -9.06 34.31 7.93
C TYR A 2 -9.57 33.24 8.91
N PRO A 3 -10.85 32.81 8.89
CA PRO A 3 -11.38 31.79 9.80
C PRO A 3 -10.83 30.40 9.41
N GLY A 4 -9.54 30.20 9.64
CA GLY A 4 -8.74 29.06 9.17
C GLY A 4 -9.00 27.74 9.89
N ASN A 5 -9.95 27.70 10.83
CA ASN A 5 -10.20 26.53 11.67
C ASN A 5 -11.52 25.81 11.38
N LYS A 6 -12.46 26.41 10.63
CA LYS A 6 -13.75 25.76 10.30
C LYS A 6 -13.56 24.56 9.37
N ARG A 7 -12.76 24.73 8.31
CA ARG A 7 -12.41 23.63 7.40
C ARG A 7 -11.67 22.48 8.09
N LYS A 8 -10.85 22.81 9.10
CA LYS A 8 -10.14 21.79 9.89
C LYS A 8 -11.05 20.95 10.77
N LYS A 9 -12.14 21.55 11.26
CA LYS A 9 -13.14 20.83 12.06
C LYS A 9 -13.98 19.90 11.17
N LEU A 10 -14.41 20.39 10.02
CA LEU A 10 -15.24 19.63 9.09
C LEU A 10 -14.55 18.36 8.55
N TRP A 11 -13.27 18.42 8.17
CA TRP A 11 -12.58 17.20 7.70
C TRP A 11 -12.36 16.19 8.83
N ARG A 12 -12.21 16.64 10.08
CA ARG A 12 -12.03 15.76 11.24
C ARG A 12 -13.33 15.04 11.58
N GLU A 13 -14.44 15.76 11.62
CA GLU A 13 -15.77 15.20 11.87
C GLU A 13 -16.16 14.19 10.79
N GLU A 14 -15.96 14.53 9.51
CA GLU A 14 -16.21 13.58 8.42
C GLU A 14 -15.25 12.38 8.49
N LYS A 15 -13.96 12.59 8.77
CA LYS A 15 -13.00 11.49 8.95
C LYS A 15 -13.44 10.52 10.06
N GLU A 16 -13.88 11.03 11.21
CA GLU A 16 -14.38 10.20 12.32
C GLU A 16 -15.67 9.46 11.95
N ARG A 17 -16.60 10.13 11.24
CA ARG A 17 -17.81 9.49 10.70
C ARG A 17 -17.45 8.31 9.79
N LEU A 18 -16.54 8.55 8.84
CA LEU A 18 -16.11 7.54 7.86
C LEU A 18 -15.35 6.38 8.47
N LEU A 19 -14.60 6.62 9.57
CA LEU A 19 -13.86 5.58 10.28
C LEU A 19 -14.78 4.72 11.15
N LYS A 20 -15.87 5.28 11.68
CA LYS A 20 -16.84 4.56 12.53
C LYS A 20 -17.85 3.73 11.71
N MET A 21 -18.11 4.12 10.47
CA MET A 21 -18.99 3.36 9.57
C MET A 21 -18.36 2.04 9.10
N THR A 22 -19.22 1.06 8.82
CA THR A 22 -18.78 -0.22 8.26
C THR A 22 -18.42 -0.06 6.78
N LEU A 23 -17.54 -0.94 6.29
CA LEU A 23 -17.04 -0.93 4.91
C LEU A 23 -18.17 -1.12 3.89
N GLU A 24 -19.26 -1.78 4.28
CA GLU A 24 -20.45 -2.02 3.45
C GLU A 24 -21.33 -0.78 3.30
N GLU A 25 -21.51 0.01 4.36
CA GLU A 25 -22.21 1.29 4.28
C GLU A 25 -21.41 2.32 3.51
N ARG A 26 -20.07 2.30 3.63
CA ARG A 26 -19.17 3.13 2.81
C ARG A 26 -19.32 2.84 1.33
N ARG A 27 -19.50 1.57 0.94
CA ARG A 27 -19.67 1.15 -0.46
C ARG A 27 -20.96 1.67 -1.10
N LYS A 28 -22.00 1.96 -0.32
CA LYS A 28 -23.28 2.51 -0.82
C LYS A 28 -23.19 3.98 -1.24
N GLU A 29 -22.26 4.75 -0.66
CA GLU A 29 -22.03 6.17 -1.00
C GLU A 29 -21.10 6.36 -2.21
N TYR A 30 -20.59 5.28 -2.81
CA TYR A 30 -19.69 5.40 -3.96
C TYR A 30 -20.46 5.79 -5.22
N LEU A 31 -20.22 7.02 -5.69
CA LEU A 31 -20.73 7.51 -6.98
C LEU A 31 -20.05 6.84 -8.19
N ARG A 32 -18.95 6.10 -7.97
CA ARG A 32 -18.12 5.52 -9.02
C ARG A 32 -17.88 4.04 -8.77
N GLU A 33 -17.75 3.27 -9.86
CA GLU A 33 -17.30 1.87 -9.81
C GLU A 33 -16.00 1.77 -8.99
N TYR A 34 -16.01 0.87 -8.00
CA TYR A 34 -14.86 0.63 -7.12
C TYR A 34 -14.23 -0.72 -7.45
N VAL A 35 -12.91 -0.79 -7.36
CA VAL A 35 -12.17 -2.05 -7.49
C VAL A 35 -11.94 -2.64 -6.10
N PRO A 36 -12.47 -3.83 -5.77
CA PRO A 36 -12.16 -4.50 -4.53
C PRO A 36 -10.67 -4.85 -4.45
N LEU A 37 -10.06 -4.68 -3.27
CA LEU A 37 -8.66 -5.07 -3.05
C LEU A 37 -8.40 -6.54 -3.41
N LYS A 38 -9.39 -7.42 -3.18
CA LYS A 38 -9.31 -8.85 -3.52
C LYS A 38 -9.15 -9.13 -5.02
N ASN A 39 -9.53 -8.17 -5.87
CA ASN A 39 -9.44 -8.30 -7.32
C ASN A 39 -8.12 -7.71 -7.85
N ILE A 40 -7.35 -6.99 -7.02
CA ILE A 40 -6.06 -6.45 -7.40
C ILE A 40 -5.03 -7.56 -7.16
N PRO A 41 -4.35 -8.04 -8.21
CA PRO A 41 -3.33 -9.06 -8.03
C PRO A 41 -2.18 -8.50 -7.20
N THR A 42 -1.60 -9.37 -6.38
CA THR A 42 -0.35 -9.05 -5.68
C THR A 42 0.82 -9.22 -6.63
N TRP A 43 1.91 -8.47 -6.40
CA TRP A 43 3.14 -8.60 -7.20
C TRP A 43 3.68 -10.05 -7.25
N MET A 44 3.46 -10.84 -6.20
CA MET A 44 3.85 -12.25 -6.17
C MET A 44 2.97 -13.13 -7.08
N GLU A 45 1.68 -12.81 -7.23
CA GLU A 45 0.73 -13.54 -8.10
C GLU A 45 0.92 -13.16 -9.58
N ASP A 46 1.37 -11.95 -9.87
CA ASP A 46 1.72 -11.55 -11.23
C ASP A 46 2.99 -12.26 -11.71
N LEU A 47 3.98 -12.43 -10.82
CA LEU A 47 5.22 -13.17 -11.11
C LEU A 47 4.98 -14.68 -11.31
N SER A 48 3.98 -15.27 -10.65
CA SER A 48 3.65 -16.70 -10.82
C SER A 48 2.87 -16.98 -12.10
N LYS A 49 2.13 -15.99 -12.63
CA LYS A 49 1.49 -16.07 -13.96
C LYS A 49 2.47 -15.88 -15.12
N SER A 50 3.63 -15.26 -14.86
CA SER A 50 4.68 -15.05 -15.86
C SER A 50 5.76 -16.14 -15.86
N GLU A 51 5.48 -17.34 -15.35
CA GLU A 51 6.43 -18.46 -15.40
C GLU A 51 6.52 -19.02 -16.83
N SER A 52 7.23 -18.26 -17.66
CA SER A 52 7.97 -18.72 -18.83
C SER A 52 9.38 -18.16 -18.67
N ASP A 53 10.21 -19.00 -18.04
CA ASP A 53 11.67 -19.07 -18.08
C ASP A 53 12.51 -17.93 -17.47
N ASP A 54 13.43 -18.33 -16.57
CA ASP A 54 14.64 -17.61 -16.12
C ASP A 54 14.55 -16.49 -15.07
N ILE A 55 13.90 -16.74 -13.94
CA ILE A 55 14.32 -16.09 -12.68
C ILE A 55 14.85 -17.18 -11.75
N PRO A 56 16.17 -17.26 -11.52
CA PRO A 56 16.69 -18.07 -10.43
C PRO A 56 15.94 -17.63 -9.18
N LYS A 57 15.36 -18.58 -8.46
CA LYS A 57 14.91 -18.40 -7.07
C LYS A 57 16.14 -18.02 -6.23
N ALA A 58 16.68 -16.82 -6.43
CA ALA A 58 17.49 -16.11 -5.48
C ALA A 58 16.51 -15.74 -4.38
N ASP A 59 16.32 -16.74 -3.52
CA ASP A 59 15.83 -16.66 -2.17
C ASP A 59 16.01 -15.23 -1.66
N ALA A 60 14.92 -14.57 -1.26
CA ALA A 60 14.93 -13.19 -0.80
C ALA A 60 15.97 -12.96 0.33
N SER A 61 16.37 -14.04 1.02
CA SER A 61 17.54 -14.10 1.90
C SER A 61 18.86 -13.73 1.24
N HIS A 62 19.15 -14.19 0.02
CA HIS A 62 20.35 -13.85 -0.72
C HIS A 62 20.40 -12.36 -1.07
N LEU A 63 19.28 -11.79 -1.56
CA LEU A 63 19.21 -10.35 -1.88
C LEU A 63 19.27 -9.46 -0.62
N LEU A 64 18.64 -9.88 0.48
CA LEU A 64 18.80 -9.17 1.77
C LEU A 64 20.24 -9.25 2.29
N ARG A 65 20.91 -10.40 2.13
CA ARG A 65 22.32 -10.57 2.53
C ARG A 65 23.24 -9.68 1.70
N THR A 66 23.06 -9.61 0.38
CA THR A 66 23.90 -8.77 -0.49
C THR A 66 23.70 -7.29 -0.21
N LEU A 67 22.46 -6.84 -0.02
CA LEU A 67 22.17 -5.43 0.33
C LEU A 67 22.69 -5.07 1.73
N LYS A 68 22.63 -6.01 2.68
CA LYS A 68 23.17 -5.78 4.03
C LYS A 68 24.70 -5.71 4.01
N LEU A 69 25.38 -6.54 3.23
CA LEU A 69 26.83 -6.47 3.04
C LEU A 69 27.28 -5.20 2.32
N SER A 70 26.56 -4.76 1.28
CA SER A 70 26.88 -3.50 0.58
C SER A 70 26.72 -2.28 1.50
N SER A 71 25.68 -2.29 2.36
CA SER A 71 25.52 -1.24 3.37
C SER A 71 26.70 -1.21 4.35
N PHE A 72 27.17 -2.37 4.82
CA PHE A 72 28.27 -2.47 5.79
C PHE A 72 29.62 -1.99 5.22
N LEU A 73 29.90 -2.30 3.95
CA LEU A 73 31.11 -1.85 3.26
C LEU A 73 31.12 -0.33 3.00
N THR A 74 29.95 0.31 2.97
CA THR A 74 29.84 1.77 2.75
C THR A 74 30.02 2.55 4.05
N THR A 75 29.76 1.93 5.21
CA THR A 75 29.91 2.56 6.53
C THR A 75 31.31 2.38 7.14
N CYS A 76 32.13 1.48 6.60
CA CYS A 76 33.54 1.33 6.97
C CYS A 76 34.44 2.03 5.92
N LYS A 77 34.41 3.36 5.89
CA LYS A 77 35.45 4.17 5.25
C LYS A 77 35.77 5.39 6.08
#